data_AF-A0A351QUK8-F1
#
_entry.id   AF-A0A351QUK8-F1
#
_cell.length_a   1.000
_cell.length_b   1.000
_cell.length_c   1.000
_cell.angle_alpha   90.00
_cell.angle_beta   90.00
_cell.angle_gamma   90.00
#
_symmetry.space_group_name_H-M   'P 1'
#
loop_
_entity.id
_entity.type
_entity.pdbx_description
1 polymer ?
#
loop_
_entity_poly.entity_id
_entity_poly.type
_entity_poly.pdbx_seq_one_letter_code
_entity_poly.pdbx_strand_id
1 'polypeptide(L)'
;MYSKYQRKKALQLYDQCKSISKVIRKLGYPTRQRLYDWIFERDSPPVNKTPSRKYNNTPDHPRHPSLNLKLETIHRCFELGENVQLVSEEIGYSGASIYIWRKKYILK
;
A
#
# COMPACT_ATOMS: atom_id res chain seq x y z
N MET A 1 29.42 1.46 -2.93
CA MET A 1 28.80 1.61 -1.58
C MET A 1 29.61 2.65 -0.82
N TYR A 2 29.00 3.70 -0.25
CA TYR A 2 29.73 4.76 0.45
C TYR A 2 29.85 4.45 1.94
N SER A 3 30.97 4.80 2.56
CA SER A 3 31.19 4.58 3.98
C SER A 3 30.36 5.54 4.85
N LYS A 4 30.12 5.16 6.11
CA LYS A 4 29.45 6.04 7.09
C LYS A 4 30.18 7.38 7.24
N TYR A 5 31.52 7.35 7.20
CA TYR A 5 32.36 8.55 7.24
C TYR A 5 32.13 9.45 6.02
N GLN A 6 32.11 8.88 4.81
CA GLN A 6 31.83 9.64 3.58
C GLN A 6 30.45 10.29 3.61
N ARG A 7 29.42 9.57 4.06
CA ARG A 7 28.07 10.12 4.24
C ARG A 7 28.05 11.29 5.21
N LYS A 8 28.68 11.15 6.39
CA LYS A 8 28.74 12.22 7.40
C LYS A 8 29.46 13.46 6.86
N LYS A 9 30.59 13.28 6.17
CA LYS A 9 31.36 14.38 5.56
C LYS A 9 30.56 15.12 4.48
N ALA A 10 29.84 14.40 3.63
CA ALA A 10 28.97 15.00 2.61
C ALA A 10 27.82 15.80 3.21
N LEU A 11 27.15 15.28 4.24
CA LEU A 11 26.07 15.98 4.95
C LEU A 11 26.59 17.24 5.68
N GLN A 12 27.76 17.16 6.33
CA GLN A 12 28.36 18.33 7.00
C GLN A 12 28.72 19.44 5.99
N LEU A 13 29.27 19.07 4.84
CA LEU A 13 29.58 20.03 3.78
C LEU A 13 28.30 20.62 3.16
N TYR A 14 27.25 19.82 3.06
CA TYR A 14 25.92 20.30 2.67
C TYR A 14 25.37 21.31 3.67
N ASP A 15 25.54 21.10 4.98
CA ASP A 15 25.07 22.05 5.99
C ASP A 15 25.80 23.40 5.92
N GLN A 16 27.08 23.40 5.56
CA GLN A 16 27.87 24.63 5.35
C GLN A 16 27.50 25.36 4.04
N CYS A 17 27.32 24.61 2.96
CA CYS A 17 27.15 25.19 1.62
C CYS A 17 25.69 25.39 1.21
N LYS A 18 24.76 24.67 1.84
CA LYS A 18 23.34 24.50 1.48
C LYS A 18 23.10 24.27 -0.02
N SER A 19 24.07 23.65 -0.70
CA SER A 19 24.06 23.43 -2.15
C SER A 19 24.62 22.06 -2.52
N ILE A 20 23.77 21.21 -3.08
CA ILE A 20 24.10 19.83 -3.49
C ILE A 20 25.17 19.82 -4.58
N SER A 21 25.01 20.64 -5.63
CA SER A 21 25.99 20.72 -6.72
C SER A 21 27.38 21.14 -6.20
N LYS A 22 27.44 22.03 -5.20
CA LYS A 22 28.70 22.47 -4.59
C LYS A 22 29.37 21.36 -3.77
N VAL A 23 28.59 20.53 -3.08
CA VAL A 23 29.10 19.35 -2.36
C VAL A 23 29.70 18.34 -3.33
N ILE A 24 28.99 18.03 -4.41
CA ILE A 24 29.44 17.08 -5.44
C ILE A 24 30.71 17.60 -6.13
N ARG A 25 30.74 18.90 -6.49
CA ARG A 25 31.92 19.51 -7.10
C ARG A 25 33.15 19.49 -6.18
N LYS A 26 32.96 19.63 -4.87
CA LYS A 26 34.06 19.63 -3.88
C LYS A 26 34.56 18.23 -3.53
N LEU A 27 33.67 17.25 -3.41
CA LEU A 27 34.01 15.90 -2.95
C LEU A 27 34.21 14.90 -4.10
N GLY A 28 33.65 15.17 -5.29
CA GLY A 28 33.59 14.24 -6.42
C GLY A 28 32.56 13.11 -6.26
N TYR A 29 31.83 13.11 -5.14
CA TYR A 29 30.79 12.13 -4.78
C TYR A 29 29.82 12.77 -3.76
N PRO A 30 28.67 12.15 -3.46
CA PRO A 30 28.00 11.06 -4.17
C PRO A 30 27.26 11.58 -5.42
N THR A 31 26.42 10.74 -6.04
CA THR A 31 25.47 11.24 -7.06
C THR A 31 24.45 12.20 -6.44
N ARG A 32 23.85 13.06 -7.27
CA ARG A 32 22.83 14.03 -6.84
C ARG A 32 21.67 13.35 -6.09
N GLN A 33 21.15 12.26 -6.64
CA GLN A 33 20.07 11.48 -6.04
C GLN A 33 20.44 10.96 -4.66
N ARG A 34 21.63 10.37 -4.53
CA ARG A 34 22.07 9.79 -3.26
C ARG A 34 22.21 10.85 -2.15
N LEU A 35 22.64 12.06 -2.49
CA LEU A 35 22.71 13.14 -1.50
C LEU A 35 21.31 13.60 -1.07
N TYR A 36 20.33 13.66 -1.99
CA TYR A 36 18.93 13.90 -1.63
C TYR A 36 18.40 12.81 -0.69
N ASP A 37 18.62 11.53 -1.00
CA ASP A 37 18.17 10.42 -0.15
C ASP A 37 18.77 10.54 1.26
N TRP A 38 20.06 10.86 1.39
CA TRP A 38 20.71 11.02 2.69
C TRP A 38 20.19 12.21 3.50
N ILE A 39 19.84 13.31 2.83
CA ILE A 39 19.20 14.48 3.46
C ILE A 39 17.80 14.10 3.91
N PHE A 40 17.02 13.44 3.05
CA PHE A 40 15.68 12.98 3.36
C PHE A 40 15.68 12.01 4.54
N GLU A 41 16.57 11.01 4.56
CA GLU A 41 16.71 10.07 5.67
C GLU A 41 17.18 10.73 6.98
N ARG A 42 17.94 11.83 6.91
CA ARG A 42 18.38 12.60 8.10
C ARG A 42 17.24 13.42 8.67
N ASP A 43 16.49 14.10 7.79
CA ASP A 43 15.48 15.08 8.16
C ASP A 43 14.11 14.43 8.43
N SER A 44 13.87 13.25 7.86
CA SER A 44 12.65 12.49 8.12
C SER A 44 12.83 11.63 9.37
N PRO A 45 11.97 11.76 10.39
CA PRO A 45 11.92 10.78 11.46
C PRO A 45 11.60 9.40 10.86
N PRO A 46 11.95 8.29 11.54
CA PRO A 46 11.52 6.96 11.11
C PRO A 46 9.99 7.01 11.01
N VAL A 47 9.49 7.03 9.77
CA VAL A 47 8.06 6.90 9.52
C VAL A 47 7.72 5.53 10.04
N ASN A 48 7.14 5.45 11.23
CA ASN A 48 6.41 4.28 11.68
C ASN A 48 5.32 4.09 10.64
N LYS A 49 5.62 3.33 9.58
CA LYS A 49 4.63 2.93 8.59
C LYS A 49 3.56 2.25 9.43
N THR A 50 2.40 2.90 9.59
CA THR A 50 1.25 2.27 10.21
C THR A 50 1.15 0.91 9.56
N PRO A 51 1.14 -0.20 10.32
CA PRO A 51 1.08 -1.53 9.73
C PRO A 51 -0.07 -1.47 8.73
N SER A 52 0.26 -1.70 7.44
CA SER A 52 -0.73 -1.75 6.38
C SER A 52 -1.87 -2.58 6.95
N ARG A 53 -3.07 -2.01 7.09
CA ARG A 53 -4.23 -2.70 7.68
C ARG A 53 -4.19 -4.10 7.13
N LYS A 54 -3.88 -5.10 7.97
CA LYS A 54 -3.80 -6.49 7.53
C LYS A 54 -5.15 -6.72 6.87
N TYR A 55 -5.15 -6.85 5.54
CA TYR A 55 -6.37 -7.04 4.78
C TYR A 55 -7.18 -8.13 5.47
N ASN A 56 -8.49 -7.92 5.67
CA ASN A 56 -9.40 -8.89 6.31
C ASN A 56 -9.34 -10.20 5.52
N ASN A 57 -8.37 -11.05 5.85
CA ASN A 57 -8.07 -12.32 5.24
C ASN A 57 -7.83 -13.30 6.37
N THR A 58 -8.90 -13.51 7.14
CA THR A 58 -8.96 -14.53 8.17
C THR A 58 -9.41 -15.84 7.52
N PRO A 59 -9.12 -17.01 8.12
CA PRO A 59 -9.63 -18.28 7.63
C PRO A 59 -11.16 -18.30 7.48
N ASP A 60 -11.86 -17.66 8.40
CA ASP A 60 -13.33 -17.56 8.41
C ASP A 60 -13.88 -16.54 7.41
N HIS A 61 -13.07 -15.56 7.00
CA HIS A 61 -13.47 -14.52 6.05
C HIS A 61 -12.33 -14.26 5.05
N PRO A 62 -12.10 -15.18 4.10
CA PRO A 62 -11.04 -15.04 3.13
C PRO A 62 -11.35 -13.89 2.17
N ARG A 63 -10.32 -13.16 1.75
CA ARG A 63 -10.47 -12.09 0.73
C ARG A 63 -11.14 -12.59 -0.55
N HIS A 64 -10.97 -13.87 -0.85
CA HIS A 64 -11.55 -14.54 -1.99
C HIS A 64 -12.43 -15.70 -1.52
N PRO A 65 -13.74 -15.46 -1.34
CA PRO A 65 -14.66 -16.51 -0.94
C PRO A 65 -14.75 -17.62 -1.99
N SER A 66 -15.18 -18.79 -1.54
CA SER A 66 -15.43 -19.96 -2.39
C SER A 66 -16.45 -19.63 -3.48
N LEU A 67 -16.38 -20.36 -4.60
CA LEU A 67 -17.32 -20.17 -5.71
C LEU A 67 -18.76 -20.43 -5.26
N ASN A 68 -18.98 -21.49 -4.47
CA ASN A 68 -20.29 -21.86 -3.94
C ASN A 68 -20.92 -20.71 -3.15
N LEU A 69 -20.17 -20.05 -2.27
CA LEU A 69 -20.69 -18.92 -1.51
C LEU A 69 -21.12 -17.77 -2.44
N LYS A 70 -20.35 -17.48 -3.49
CA LYS A 70 -20.69 -16.42 -4.44
C LYS A 70 -21.96 -16.74 -5.21
N LEU A 71 -22.10 -17.97 -5.71
CA LEU A 71 -23.29 -18.40 -6.46
C LEU A 71 -24.53 -18.41 -5.57
N GLU A 72 -24.42 -18.94 -4.35
CA GLU A 72 -25.52 -18.95 -3.38
C GLU A 72 -25.98 -17.53 -3.03
N THR A 73 -25.02 -16.63 -2.78
CA THR A 73 -25.32 -15.21 -2.49
C THR A 73 -26.08 -14.56 -3.64
N ILE A 74 -25.68 -14.84 -4.89
CA ILE A 74 -26.33 -14.31 -6.08
C ILE A 74 -27.76 -14.87 -6.22
N HIS A 75 -27.93 -16.18 -6.04
CA HIS A 75 -29.24 -16.84 -6.10
C HIS A 75 -30.20 -16.24 -5.06
N ARG A 76 -29.77 -16.12 -3.79
CA ARG A 76 -30.54 -15.47 -2.72
C ARG A 76 -30.97 -14.04 -3.07
N CYS A 77 -30.03 -13.22 -3.54
CA CYS A 77 -30.31 -11.81 -3.83
C CYS A 77 -31.17 -11.58 -5.08
N PHE A 78 -30.97 -12.37 -6.15
CA PHE A 78 -31.51 -12.04 -7.48
C PHE A 78 -32.53 -13.04 -8.01
N GLU A 79 -32.57 -14.27 -7.50
CA GLU A 79 -33.57 -15.27 -7.85
C GLU A 79 -34.64 -15.39 -6.76
N LEU A 80 -34.25 -15.40 -5.48
CA LEU A 80 -35.19 -15.41 -4.34
C LEU A 80 -35.65 -14.00 -3.93
N GLY A 81 -34.97 -12.94 -4.38
CA GLY A 81 -35.33 -11.55 -4.13
C GLY A 81 -35.02 -11.06 -2.71
N GLU A 82 -34.11 -11.71 -1.98
CA GLU A 82 -33.67 -11.25 -0.67
C GLU A 82 -32.96 -9.88 -0.74
N ASN A 83 -33.05 -9.11 0.33
CA ASN A 83 -32.42 -7.80 0.40
C ASN A 83 -30.89 -7.91 0.42
N VAL A 84 -30.23 -7.31 -0.58
CA VAL A 84 -28.76 -7.35 -0.74
C VAL A 84 -28.02 -6.82 0.48
N GLN A 85 -28.55 -5.81 1.18
CA GLN A 85 -27.92 -5.26 2.38
C GLN A 85 -27.92 -6.28 3.51
N LEU A 86 -29.05 -6.93 3.77
CA LEU A 86 -29.17 -7.97 4.80
C LEU A 86 -28.27 -9.17 4.50
N VAL A 87 -28.28 -9.65 3.25
CA VAL A 87 -27.41 -10.75 2.83
C VAL A 87 -25.93 -10.36 2.97
N SER A 88 -25.57 -9.11 2.65
CA SER A 88 -24.20 -8.61 2.78
C SER A 88 -23.70 -8.56 4.23
N GLU A 89 -24.58 -8.18 5.16
CA GLU A 89 -24.29 -8.16 6.59
C GLU A 89 -24.13 -9.57 7.15
N GLU A 90 -24.95 -10.52 6.71
CA GLU A 90 -24.90 -11.93 7.12
C GLU A 90 -23.59 -12.62 6.67
N ILE A 91 -23.20 -12.46 5.40
CA ILE A 91 -21.99 -13.10 4.85
C ILE A 91 -20.70 -12.32 5.18
N GLY A 92 -20.83 -11.08 5.67
CA GLY A 92 -19.73 -10.18 6.00
C GLY A 92 -19.01 -9.55 4.81
N TYR A 93 -19.51 -9.71 3.58
CA TYR A 93 -18.94 -9.11 2.37
C TYR A 93 -19.77 -7.92 1.95
N SER A 94 -19.13 -6.84 1.50
CA SER A 94 -19.86 -5.65 1.03
C SER A 94 -20.85 -5.97 -0.08
N GLY A 95 -22.00 -5.28 -0.13
CA GLY A 95 -22.96 -5.40 -1.23
C GLY A 95 -22.33 -5.14 -2.61
N ALA A 96 -21.30 -4.28 -2.69
CA ALA A 96 -20.51 -4.08 -3.91
C ALA A 96 -19.89 -5.38 -4.44
N SER A 97 -19.39 -6.25 -3.55
CA SER A 97 -18.85 -7.56 -3.91
C SER A 97 -19.91 -8.44 -4.57
N ILE A 98 -21.13 -8.42 -4.05
CA ILE A 98 -22.27 -9.20 -4.56
C ILE A 98 -22.59 -8.78 -6.01
N TYR A 99 -22.67 -7.47 -6.28
CA TYR A 99 -22.87 -6.96 -7.63
C TYR A 99 -21.72 -7.30 -8.58
N ILE A 100 -20.47 -7.24 -8.11
CA ILE A 100 -19.30 -7.66 -8.90
C ILE A 100 -19.38 -9.15 -9.24
N TRP A 101 -19.78 -10.01 -8.30
CA TRP A 101 -19.95 -11.44 -8.56
C TRP A 101 -21.08 -11.68 -9.57
N ARG A 102 -22.25 -11.04 -9.41
CA ARG A 102 -23.34 -11.12 -10.40
C ARG A 102 -22.87 -10.72 -11.79
N LYS A 103 -22.17 -9.60 -11.91
CA LYS A 103 -21.62 -9.15 -13.19
C LYS A 103 -20.66 -10.16 -13.80
N LYS A 104 -19.86 -10.84 -12.98
CA LYS A 104 -18.87 -11.81 -13.47
C LYS A 104 -19.47 -13.15 -13.89
N TYR A 105 -20.51 -13.63 -13.19
CA TYR A 105 -21.02 -14.99 -13.34
C TYR A 105 -22.37 -15.07 -14.07
N ILE A 106 -23.19 -14.03 -14.02
CA ILE A 106 -24.52 -14.00 -14.65
C ILE A 106 -24.54 -13.14 -15.91
N LEU A 107 -23.98 -11.92 -15.86
CA LEU A 107 -24.00 -11.00 -16.98
C LEU A 107 -22.79 -11.25 -17.89
N LYS A 108 -22.94 -12.12 -18.89
CA LYS A 108 -21.97 -12.25 -19.99
C LYS A 108 -22.25 -11.24 -21.08
#